data_AF-A0A0N4Y7F4-F1
#
_entry.id   AF-A0A0N4Y7F4-F1
#
_cell.length_a   1.000
_cell.length_b   1.000
_cell.length_c   1.000
_cell.angle_alpha   90.00
_cell.angle_beta   90.00
_cell.angle_gamma   90.00
#
_symmetry.space_group_name_H-M   'P 1'
#
loop_
_entity.id
_entity.type
_entity.pdbx_description
1 polymer ?
#
loop_
_entity_poly.entity_id
_entity_poly.type
_entity_poly.pdbx_seq_one_letter_code
_entity_poly.pdbx_strand_id
1 'polypeptide(L)'
;MTTEEYVYVLLAMRSQAFGQAGTGQATLKSGLTPFWEDTVNNNADGLDAVAKSAATRMVVVDVNTDIANQSYLSQFQDNIMKRVREPPLSCSTKECLTNDNETMGSFSRQLHDTFYAFCIGLSRVPNGYHDAINLTAAITSNFSGLTGEVMVTANNTRVADFMLYYLDDSFQQQVYMQLTYIDGNMNVKSFSSSPENTIWATRGGARPLSTPRCGFSGQSCPKGFWELYTVYVAVGVAIVALLIITIIAFTVHIIRRIWKEWVVVQMVRQSGIINVTGLGVLFAF
;
A
#
# COMPACT_ATOMS: atom_id res chain seq x y z
N MET A 1 -1.05 5.49 3.88
CA MET A 1 -0.41 5.81 2.59
C MET A 1 -0.18 7.32 2.37
N THR A 2 -0.40 8.18 3.37
CA THR A 2 -0.30 9.65 3.24
C THR A 2 0.97 10.24 3.85
N THR A 3 1.81 9.43 4.49
CA THR A 3 3.07 9.85 5.11
C THR A 3 4.17 10.09 4.07
N GLU A 4 5.10 11.01 4.35
CA GLU A 4 6.24 11.28 3.46
C GLU A 4 7.30 10.17 3.40
N GLU A 5 7.24 9.21 4.32
CA GLU A 5 8.28 8.18 4.47
C GLU A 5 8.33 7.18 3.32
N TYR A 6 7.21 6.97 2.62
CA TYR A 6 7.07 5.94 1.58
C TYR A 6 6.68 6.53 0.23
N VAL A 7 7.21 5.93 -0.83
CA VAL A 7 6.68 6.02 -2.19
C VAL A 7 6.09 4.67 -2.56
N TYR A 8 4.86 4.68 -3.05
CA TYR A 8 4.24 3.47 -3.57
C TYR A 8 4.46 3.41 -5.08
N VAL A 9 5.15 2.38 -5.55
CA VAL A 9 5.30 2.12 -6.98
C VAL A 9 4.24 1.12 -7.38
N LEU A 10 3.30 1.55 -8.22
CA LEU A 10 2.24 0.69 -8.73
C LEU A 10 2.60 0.24 -10.13
N LEU A 11 2.53 -1.06 -10.39
CA LEU A 11 2.72 -1.61 -11.73
C LEU A 11 1.35 -1.94 -12.34
N ALA A 12 1.08 -1.42 -13.52
CA ALA A 12 -0.11 -1.70 -14.30
C ALA A 12 0.26 -1.96 -15.77
N MET A 13 -0.65 -2.61 -16.51
CA MET A 13 -0.54 -2.82 -17.95
C MET A 13 -1.89 -2.54 -18.62
N ARG A 14 -2.57 -1.48 -18.16
CA ARG A 14 -3.95 -1.16 -18.54
C ARG A 14 -4.05 0.08 -19.43
N SER A 15 -2.96 0.81 -19.64
CA SER A 15 -2.97 2.12 -20.32
C SER A 15 -3.87 3.14 -19.61
N GLN A 16 -3.92 3.09 -18.28
CA GLN A 16 -4.80 3.93 -17.46
C GLN A 16 -4.04 4.86 -16.50
N ALA A 17 -2.85 4.46 -16.03
CA ALA A 17 -2.04 5.20 -15.06
C ALA A 17 -2.87 5.61 -13.83
N PHE A 18 -3.12 6.92 -13.64
CA PHE A 18 -3.94 7.46 -12.55
C PHE A 18 -5.44 7.53 -12.89
N GLY A 19 -5.82 7.10 -14.10
CA GLY A 19 -7.19 7.11 -14.57
C GLY A 19 -7.94 5.81 -14.31
N GLN A 20 -9.25 5.88 -14.48
CA GLN A 20 -10.18 4.77 -14.51
C GLN A 20 -11.23 4.99 -15.61
N ALA A 21 -11.93 3.91 -15.96
CA ALA A 21 -13.11 4.01 -16.81
C ALA A 21 -14.30 4.48 -15.95
N GLY A 22 -15.06 5.45 -16.44
CA GLY A 22 -16.22 6.02 -15.75
C GLY A 22 -16.36 7.51 -15.98
N THR A 23 -17.47 8.07 -15.50
CA THR A 23 -17.78 9.50 -15.61
C THR A 23 -17.68 10.11 -14.22
N GLY A 24 -16.53 10.70 -13.92
CA GLY A 24 -16.30 11.52 -12.72
C GLY A 24 -16.48 13.01 -12.98
N GLN A 25 -16.15 13.80 -11.96
CA GLN A 25 -16.21 15.26 -12.01
C GLN A 25 -15.01 15.85 -12.73
N ALA A 26 -13.82 15.26 -12.54
CA ALA A 26 -12.61 15.69 -13.21
C ALA A 26 -12.22 14.75 -14.35
N THR A 27 -11.43 15.30 -15.27
CA THR A 27 -10.82 14.57 -16.38
C THR A 27 -9.32 14.83 -16.36
N LEU A 28 -8.53 13.77 -16.33
CA LEU A 28 -7.08 13.85 -16.47
C LEU A 28 -6.71 14.23 -17.92
N LYS A 29 -5.46 14.65 -18.15
CA LYS A 29 -4.93 14.82 -19.53
C LYS A 29 -5.08 13.58 -20.41
N SER A 30 -5.14 12.39 -19.80
CA SER A 30 -5.47 11.14 -20.47
C SER A 30 -6.96 10.98 -20.82
N GLY A 31 -7.81 12.01 -20.71
CA GLY A 31 -9.25 11.88 -20.99
C GLY A 31 -10.01 10.92 -20.07
N LEU A 32 -9.35 10.31 -19.08
CA LEU A 32 -9.93 9.39 -18.12
C LEU A 32 -10.28 10.12 -16.84
N THR A 33 -11.29 9.63 -16.13
CA THR A 33 -11.60 10.07 -14.77
C THR A 33 -10.51 9.59 -13.82
N PRO A 34 -10.06 10.41 -12.85
CA PRO A 34 -9.09 9.97 -11.86
C PRO A 34 -9.58 8.79 -11.02
N PHE A 35 -8.68 7.88 -10.66
CA PHE A 35 -9.02 6.67 -9.90
C PHE A 35 -9.55 6.95 -8.47
N TRP A 36 -9.23 8.12 -7.92
CA TRP A 36 -9.62 8.50 -6.56
C TRP A 36 -11.04 9.07 -6.47
N GLU A 37 -11.75 9.20 -7.58
CA GLU A 37 -13.16 9.61 -7.58
C GLU A 37 -14.06 8.37 -7.56
N ASP A 38 -15.01 8.31 -6.62
CA ASP A 38 -16.03 7.27 -6.61
C ASP A 38 -17.07 7.53 -7.72
N THR A 39 -16.95 6.77 -8.80
CA THR A 39 -17.84 6.86 -9.97
C THR A 39 -19.14 6.06 -9.81
N VAL A 40 -19.31 5.32 -8.72
CA VAL A 40 -20.44 4.39 -8.54
C VAL A 40 -21.42 4.90 -7.48
N ASN A 41 -20.94 5.26 -6.29
CA ASN A 41 -21.79 5.67 -5.16
C ASN A 41 -21.68 7.16 -4.83
N ASN A 42 -21.06 7.96 -5.71
CA ASN A 42 -20.93 9.40 -5.58
C ASN A 42 -20.32 9.81 -4.22
N ASN A 43 -19.21 9.15 -3.86
CA ASN A 43 -18.41 9.42 -2.65
C ASN A 43 -19.22 9.25 -1.36
N ALA A 44 -19.99 8.15 -1.26
CA ALA A 44 -20.87 7.88 -0.12
C ALA A 44 -20.11 7.76 1.22
N ASP A 45 -18.84 7.37 1.19
CA ASP A 45 -17.97 7.27 2.37
C ASP A 45 -17.17 8.55 2.68
N GLY A 46 -17.20 9.54 1.78
CA GLY A 46 -16.48 10.80 1.93
C GLY A 46 -14.95 10.69 1.78
N LEU A 47 -14.42 9.57 1.25
CA LEU A 47 -12.99 9.29 1.23
C LEU A 47 -12.25 9.75 -0.04
N ASP A 48 -12.94 10.28 -1.06
CA ASP A 48 -12.31 10.76 -2.30
C ASP A 48 -11.14 11.74 -2.03
N ALA A 49 -11.31 12.67 -1.09
CA ALA A 49 -10.28 13.64 -0.73
C ALA A 49 -9.03 12.97 -0.12
N VAL A 50 -9.24 11.91 0.68
CA VAL A 50 -8.16 11.13 1.29
C VAL A 50 -7.45 10.29 0.23
N ALA A 51 -8.20 9.66 -0.67
CA ALA A 51 -7.67 8.91 -1.80
C ALA A 51 -6.85 9.81 -2.74
N LYS A 52 -7.36 11.01 -3.05
CA LYS A 52 -6.66 12.03 -3.84
C LYS A 52 -5.36 12.47 -3.18
N SER A 53 -5.38 12.69 -1.86
CA SER A 53 -4.17 13.02 -1.10
C SER A 53 -3.16 11.85 -1.13
N ALA A 54 -3.62 10.62 -0.93
CA ALA A 54 -2.77 9.43 -0.98
C ALA A 54 -2.16 9.19 -2.38
N ALA A 55 -2.87 9.56 -3.46
CA ALA A 55 -2.38 9.44 -4.83
C ALA A 55 -1.09 10.25 -5.07
N THR A 56 -0.90 11.37 -4.36
CA THR A 56 0.36 12.16 -4.40
C THR A 56 1.57 11.40 -3.83
N ARG A 57 1.34 10.28 -3.16
CA ARG A 57 2.40 9.42 -2.61
C ARG A 57 2.69 8.20 -3.50
N MET A 58 2.03 8.12 -4.65
CA MET A 58 2.16 7.03 -5.61
C MET A 58 2.92 7.49 -6.86
N VAL A 59 3.62 6.56 -7.47
CA VAL A 59 4.08 6.64 -8.86
C VAL A 59 3.61 5.39 -9.58
N VAL A 60 3.20 5.51 -10.83
CA VAL A 60 2.57 4.40 -11.56
C VAL A 60 3.41 4.08 -12.77
N VAL A 61 3.91 2.86 -12.86
CA VAL A 61 4.48 2.30 -14.09
C VAL A 61 3.34 1.64 -14.84
N ASP A 62 2.93 2.22 -15.97
CA ASP A 62 1.92 1.65 -16.86
C ASP A 62 2.42 1.70 -18.30
N VAL A 63 1.78 0.95 -19.19
CA VAL A 63 1.97 1.16 -20.63
C VAL A 63 1.42 2.53 -21.03
N ASN A 64 1.92 3.08 -22.14
CA ASN A 64 1.54 4.40 -22.62
C ASN A 64 0.01 4.63 -22.56
N THR A 65 -0.37 5.75 -21.93
CA THR A 65 -1.76 6.20 -21.76
C THR A 65 -2.13 7.36 -22.67
N ASP A 66 -1.18 7.89 -23.44
CA ASP A 66 -1.38 9.06 -24.30
C ASP A 66 -2.54 8.84 -25.26
N ILE A 67 -3.34 9.88 -25.44
CA ILE A 67 -4.50 9.86 -26.31
C ILE A 67 -4.38 11.00 -27.29
N ALA A 68 -4.19 10.65 -28.56
CA ALA A 68 -4.12 11.60 -29.66
C ALA A 68 -5.46 12.33 -29.86
N ASN A 69 -6.60 11.66 -29.61
CA ASN A 69 -7.93 12.21 -29.83
C ASN A 69 -8.88 11.88 -28.66
N GLN A 70 -9.03 12.83 -27.73
CA GLN A 70 -9.91 12.68 -26.56
C GLN A 70 -11.39 12.56 -26.95
N SER A 71 -11.83 13.26 -28.01
CA SER A 71 -13.22 13.16 -28.48
C SER A 71 -13.53 11.76 -29.01
N TYR A 72 -12.60 11.14 -29.73
CA TYR A 72 -12.76 9.77 -30.19
C TYR A 72 -12.77 8.77 -29.03
N LEU A 73 -11.94 8.97 -28.00
CA LEU A 73 -12.00 8.14 -26.79
C LEU A 73 -13.35 8.25 -26.08
N SER A 74 -13.88 9.47 -25.91
CA SER A 74 -15.21 9.69 -25.33
C SER A 74 -16.30 8.99 -26.16
N GLN A 75 -16.27 9.12 -27.49
CA GLN A 75 -17.19 8.37 -28.36
C GLN A 75 -17.04 6.85 -28.23
N PHE A 76 -15.82 6.35 -28.04
CA PHE A 76 -15.58 4.93 -27.81
C PHE A 76 -16.20 4.48 -26.48
N GLN A 77 -15.97 5.23 -25.41
CA GLN A 77 -16.54 4.97 -24.07
C GLN A 77 -18.08 4.96 -24.11
N ASP A 78 -18.70 5.93 -24.77
CA ASP A 78 -20.16 6.09 -24.81
C ASP A 78 -20.88 5.01 -25.64
N ASN A 79 -20.15 4.36 -26.55
CA ASN A 79 -20.72 3.41 -27.49
C ASN A 79 -20.38 1.95 -27.19
N ILE A 80 -19.34 1.67 -26.38
CA ILE A 80 -18.88 0.30 -26.18
C ILE A 80 -19.96 -0.59 -25.57
N MET A 81 -20.65 -0.12 -24.53
CA MET A 81 -21.68 -0.92 -23.84
C MET A 81 -22.93 -1.10 -24.70
N LYS A 82 -23.29 -0.08 -25.49
CA LYS A 82 -24.39 -0.15 -26.48
C LYS A 82 -24.10 -1.18 -27.57
N ARG A 83 -22.86 -1.20 -28.08
CA ARG A 83 -22.43 -2.13 -29.15
C ARG A 83 -22.44 -3.60 -28.76
N VAL A 84 -22.32 -3.95 -27.49
CA VAL A 84 -22.45 -5.35 -27.02
C VAL A 84 -23.86 -5.91 -27.31
N ARG A 85 -24.88 -5.04 -27.35
CA ARG A 85 -26.27 -5.40 -27.67
C ARG A 85 -26.54 -5.47 -29.18
N GLU A 86 -25.64 -4.92 -29.99
CA GLU A 86 -25.73 -4.92 -31.44
C GLU A 86 -25.06 -6.17 -32.04
N PRO A 87 -25.36 -6.54 -33.30
CA PRO A 87 -24.62 -7.59 -34.01
C PRO A 87 -23.10 -7.29 -34.04
N PRO A 88 -22.23 -8.30 -33.99
CA PRO A 88 -22.52 -9.74 -34.06
C PRO A 88 -22.80 -10.40 -32.71
N LEU A 89 -22.54 -9.71 -31.59
CA LEU A 89 -22.67 -10.30 -30.26
C LEU A 89 -24.14 -10.42 -29.84
N SER A 90 -24.97 -9.43 -30.19
CA SER A 90 -26.41 -9.40 -29.96
C SER A 90 -26.80 -9.87 -28.55
N CYS A 91 -26.08 -9.39 -27.53
CA CYS A 91 -26.24 -9.88 -26.18
C CYS A 91 -27.62 -9.54 -25.62
N SER A 92 -28.37 -10.56 -25.20
CA SER A 92 -29.75 -10.45 -24.68
C SER A 92 -29.89 -10.89 -23.22
N THR A 93 -28.78 -11.19 -22.55
CA THR A 93 -28.81 -11.54 -21.14
C THR A 93 -29.21 -10.33 -20.30
N LYS A 94 -29.77 -10.57 -19.12
CA LYS A 94 -30.21 -9.50 -18.21
C LYS A 94 -29.05 -8.55 -17.91
N GLU A 95 -27.86 -9.09 -17.70
CA GLU A 95 -26.63 -8.34 -17.40
C GLU A 95 -26.28 -7.37 -18.54
N CYS A 96 -26.38 -7.82 -19.80
CA CYS A 96 -26.13 -6.98 -20.96
C CYS A 96 -27.19 -5.90 -21.17
N LEU A 97 -28.45 -6.17 -20.81
CA LEU A 97 -29.54 -5.21 -20.98
C LEU A 97 -29.59 -4.14 -19.88
N THR A 98 -28.93 -4.38 -18.74
CA THR A 98 -28.88 -3.44 -17.61
C THR A 98 -27.52 -2.75 -17.44
N ASN A 99 -26.59 -2.95 -18.39
CA ASN A 99 -25.21 -2.44 -18.29
C ASN A 99 -25.03 -0.96 -18.68
N ASP A 100 -26.09 -0.15 -18.75
CA ASP A 100 -25.99 1.25 -19.21
C ASP A 100 -25.14 2.13 -18.28
N ASN A 101 -25.00 1.74 -17.02
CA ASN A 101 -24.14 2.42 -16.03
C ASN A 101 -22.76 1.78 -15.88
N GLU A 102 -22.47 0.72 -16.64
CA GLU A 102 -21.18 0.05 -16.60
C GLU A 102 -20.16 0.78 -17.47
N THR A 103 -18.90 0.66 -17.10
CA THR A 103 -17.81 1.36 -17.76
C THR A 103 -17.03 0.42 -18.68
N MET A 104 -16.27 0.99 -19.62
CA MET A 104 -15.47 0.17 -20.54
C MET A 104 -14.50 -0.74 -19.77
N GLY A 105 -14.34 -1.98 -20.22
CA GLY A 105 -13.34 -2.88 -19.66
C GLY A 105 -11.92 -2.31 -19.78
N SER A 106 -11.06 -2.59 -18.80
CA SER A 106 -9.69 -2.05 -18.74
C SER A 106 -8.82 -2.36 -19.97
N PHE A 107 -9.05 -3.51 -20.61
CA PHE A 107 -8.33 -3.96 -21.80
C PHE A 107 -9.00 -3.59 -23.14
N SER A 108 -10.15 -2.91 -23.10
CA SER A 108 -10.95 -2.61 -24.29
C SER A 108 -10.19 -1.79 -25.35
N ARG A 109 -9.44 -0.76 -24.91
CA ARG A 109 -8.60 0.06 -25.80
C ARG A 109 -7.50 -0.76 -26.47
N GLN A 110 -6.93 -1.73 -25.76
CA GLN A 110 -5.87 -2.59 -26.30
C GLN A 110 -6.43 -3.58 -27.33
N LEU A 111 -7.64 -4.10 -27.09
CA LEU A 111 -8.34 -4.94 -28.04
C LEU A 111 -8.76 -4.14 -29.29
N HIS A 112 -9.21 -2.89 -29.12
CA HIS A 112 -9.46 -1.98 -30.23
C HIS A 112 -8.21 -1.83 -31.11
N ASP A 113 -7.05 -1.53 -30.52
CA ASP A 113 -5.82 -1.33 -31.28
C ASP A 113 -5.34 -2.61 -31.97
N THR A 114 -5.57 -3.77 -31.35
CA THR A 114 -5.29 -5.07 -31.96
C THR A 114 -6.14 -5.29 -33.22
N PHE A 115 -7.44 -5.02 -33.14
CA PHE A 115 -8.33 -5.14 -34.29
C PHE A 115 -8.04 -4.08 -35.36
N TYR A 116 -7.68 -2.87 -34.95
CA TYR A 116 -7.27 -1.81 -35.88
C TYR A 116 -6.00 -2.18 -36.65
N ALA A 117 -5.01 -2.78 -35.98
CA ALA A 117 -3.81 -3.32 -36.61
C ALA A 117 -4.15 -4.41 -37.65
N PHE A 118 -5.07 -5.32 -37.30
CA PHE A 118 -5.58 -6.33 -38.23
C PHE A 118 -6.23 -5.70 -39.48
N CYS A 119 -7.07 -4.67 -39.30
CA CYS A 119 -7.69 -3.93 -40.40
C CYS A 119 -6.65 -3.22 -41.29
N ILE A 120 -5.59 -2.66 -40.70
CA ILE A 120 -4.46 -2.08 -41.44
C ILE A 120 -3.79 -3.17 -42.31
N GLY A 121 -3.48 -4.34 -41.74
CA GLY A 121 -2.95 -5.46 -42.49
C GLY A 121 -3.86 -5.87 -43.65
N LEU A 122 -5.16 -6.03 -43.38
CA LEU A 122 -6.14 -6.42 -44.39
C LEU A 122 -6.28 -5.37 -45.50
N SER A 123 -6.18 -4.07 -45.19
CA SER A 123 -6.20 -3.01 -46.22
C SER A 123 -5.02 -3.09 -47.20
N ARG A 124 -3.88 -3.65 -46.75
CA ARG A 124 -2.67 -3.84 -47.56
C ARG A 124 -2.73 -5.14 -48.37
N VAL A 125 -3.39 -6.16 -47.82
CA VAL A 125 -3.64 -7.44 -48.50
C VAL A 125 -5.15 -7.78 -48.52
N PRO A 126 -5.98 -7.09 -49.33
CA PRO A 126 -7.45 -7.20 -49.25
C PRO A 126 -8.00 -8.63 -49.42
N ASN A 127 -7.33 -9.44 -50.24
CA ASN A 127 -7.71 -10.83 -50.49
C ASN A 127 -6.94 -11.84 -49.61
N GLY A 128 -6.09 -11.35 -48.70
CA GLY A 128 -5.19 -12.13 -47.85
C GLY A 128 -5.79 -12.51 -46.50
N TYR A 129 -7.10 -12.36 -46.28
CA TYR A 129 -7.74 -12.70 -45.00
C TYR A 129 -7.63 -14.19 -44.61
N HIS A 130 -7.38 -15.06 -45.60
CA HIS A 130 -7.07 -16.48 -45.40
C HIS A 130 -5.57 -16.80 -45.43
N ASP A 131 -4.72 -15.83 -45.72
CA ASP A 131 -3.28 -15.97 -45.82
C ASP A 131 -2.62 -15.36 -44.59
N ALA A 132 -2.55 -16.16 -43.52
CA ALA A 132 -1.99 -15.70 -42.25
C ALA A 132 -0.54 -15.19 -42.39
N ILE A 133 0.25 -15.72 -43.32
CA ILE A 133 1.66 -15.32 -43.49
C ILE A 133 1.72 -13.91 -44.06
N ASN A 134 1.06 -13.68 -45.20
CA ASN A 134 1.07 -12.36 -45.83
C ASN A 134 0.32 -11.31 -45.00
N LEU A 135 -0.76 -11.72 -44.32
CA LEU A 135 -1.52 -10.82 -43.45
C LEU A 135 -0.74 -10.40 -42.21
N THR A 136 -0.08 -11.33 -41.52
CA THR A 136 0.72 -10.98 -40.33
C THR A 136 1.91 -10.10 -40.70
N ALA A 137 2.61 -10.41 -41.80
CA ALA A 137 3.66 -9.53 -42.33
C ALA A 137 3.13 -8.13 -42.70
N ALA A 138 1.90 -8.04 -43.21
CA ALA A 138 1.25 -6.77 -43.53
C ALA A 138 0.77 -5.99 -42.30
N ILE A 139 0.61 -6.61 -41.12
CA ILE A 139 0.23 -5.91 -39.87
C ILE A 139 1.40 -5.09 -39.33
N THR A 140 2.64 -5.55 -39.51
CA THR A 140 3.87 -4.85 -39.07
C THR A 140 3.86 -3.39 -39.53
N SER A 141 3.60 -2.49 -38.59
CA SER A 141 3.62 -1.04 -38.82
C SER A 141 3.43 -0.27 -37.52
N ASN A 142 3.64 1.04 -37.64
CA ASN A 142 3.32 2.00 -36.60
C ASN A 142 1.98 2.64 -36.92
N PHE A 143 1.15 2.83 -35.91
CA PHE A 143 -0.12 3.52 -36.05
C PHE A 143 -0.53 4.21 -34.74
N SER A 144 -1.35 5.24 -34.87
CA SER A 144 -1.97 5.91 -33.73
C SER A 144 -3.26 5.18 -33.36
N GLY A 145 -3.28 4.55 -32.19
CA GLY A 145 -4.42 3.84 -31.64
C GLY A 145 -5.08 4.58 -30.48
N LEU A 146 -6.06 3.93 -29.84
CA LEU A 146 -6.65 4.41 -28.60
C LEU A 146 -5.67 4.34 -27.43
N THR A 147 -4.60 3.55 -27.48
CA THR A 147 -3.53 3.47 -26.45
C THR A 147 -2.27 4.27 -26.82
N GLY A 148 -2.41 5.27 -27.69
CA GLY A 148 -1.31 6.12 -28.14
C GLY A 148 -0.64 5.56 -29.39
N GLU A 149 0.63 5.92 -29.60
CA GLU A 149 1.40 5.37 -30.71
C GLU A 149 1.71 3.89 -30.45
N VAL A 150 1.36 3.03 -31.41
CA VAL A 150 1.56 1.59 -31.34
C VAL A 150 2.58 1.20 -32.40
N MET A 151 3.65 0.54 -31.99
CA MET A 151 4.65 -0.04 -32.88
C MET A 151 4.56 -1.56 -32.80
N VAL A 152 4.33 -2.21 -33.93
CA VAL A 152 4.35 -3.67 -34.07
C VAL A 152 5.64 -4.08 -34.79
N THR A 153 6.44 -4.94 -34.16
CA THR A 153 7.69 -5.43 -34.73
C THR A 153 7.45 -6.44 -35.85
N ALA A 154 8.51 -6.78 -36.59
CA ALA A 154 8.48 -7.85 -37.60
C ALA A 154 8.16 -9.24 -37.00
N ASN A 155 8.34 -9.42 -35.68
CA ASN A 155 7.99 -10.65 -34.97
C ASN A 155 6.53 -10.66 -34.50
N ASN A 156 5.69 -9.74 -35.00
CA ASN A 156 4.29 -9.57 -34.60
C ASN A 156 4.10 -9.31 -33.10
N THR A 157 5.12 -8.74 -32.45
CA THR A 157 5.03 -8.32 -31.05
C THR A 157 4.87 -6.81 -30.98
N ARG A 158 3.99 -6.34 -30.11
CA ARG A 158 3.89 -4.91 -29.79
C ARG A 158 5.12 -4.51 -28.99
N VAL A 159 5.80 -3.43 -29.40
CA VAL A 159 6.83 -2.79 -28.58
C VAL A 159 6.14 -2.19 -27.36
N ALA A 160 6.58 -2.63 -26.17
CA ALA A 160 6.03 -2.15 -24.91
C ALA A 160 6.80 -0.91 -24.46
N ASP A 161 6.12 0.24 -24.52
CA ASP A 161 6.57 1.48 -23.90
C ASP A 161 5.94 1.59 -22.51
N PHE A 162 6.73 1.27 -21.50
CA PHE A 162 6.37 1.52 -20.11
C PHE A 162 6.71 2.95 -19.74
N MET A 163 5.78 3.63 -19.11
CA MET A 163 5.89 5.02 -18.72
C MET A 163 5.77 5.09 -17.19
N LEU A 164 6.70 5.79 -16.56
CA LEU A 164 6.59 6.13 -15.14
C LEU A 164 5.80 7.43 -15.01
N TYR A 165 4.56 7.32 -14.56
CA TYR A 165 3.67 8.43 -14.30
C TYR A 165 3.80 8.94 -12.87
N TYR A 166 3.70 10.26 -12.72
CA TYR A 166 3.57 10.97 -11.45
C TYR A 166 2.48 12.03 -11.55
N LEU A 167 2.01 12.54 -10.42
CA LEU A 167 1.08 13.68 -10.36
C LEU A 167 1.86 14.98 -10.15
N ASP A 168 1.56 15.99 -10.94
CA ASP A 168 2.02 17.36 -10.70
C ASP A 168 1.19 18.07 -9.61
N ASP A 169 1.57 19.30 -9.26
CA ASP A 169 0.90 20.11 -8.23
C ASP A 169 -0.57 20.44 -8.58
N SER A 170 -0.96 20.29 -9.85
CA SER A 170 -2.33 20.45 -10.32
C SER A 170 -3.11 19.13 -10.32
N PHE A 171 -2.55 18.07 -9.72
CA PHE A 171 -3.10 16.71 -9.73
C PHE A 171 -3.32 16.16 -11.15
N GLN A 172 -2.53 16.63 -12.11
CA GLN A 172 -2.53 16.07 -13.46
C GLN A 172 -1.39 15.06 -13.59
N GLN A 173 -1.69 13.93 -14.21
CA GLN A 173 -0.66 12.96 -14.51
C GLN A 173 0.34 13.51 -15.54
N GLN A 174 1.62 13.25 -15.33
CA GLN A 174 2.74 13.56 -16.21
C GLN A 174 3.66 12.34 -16.33
N VAL A 175 4.42 12.25 -17.42
CA VAL A 175 5.41 11.19 -17.63
C VAL A 175 6.78 11.67 -17.15
N TYR A 176 7.43 10.91 -16.25
CA TYR A 176 8.79 11.18 -15.78
C TYR A 176 9.84 10.48 -16.65
N MET A 177 9.60 9.23 -17.00
CA MET A 177 10.49 8.43 -17.85
C MET A 177 9.72 7.43 -18.70
N GLN A 178 10.30 7.10 -19.85
CA GLN A 178 9.88 6.03 -20.76
C GLN A 178 10.93 4.91 -20.71
N LEU A 179 10.47 3.69 -20.50
CA LEU A 179 11.24 2.45 -20.59
C LEU A 179 10.69 1.67 -21.79
N THR A 180 11.48 1.63 -22.85
CA THR A 180 11.14 0.93 -24.10
C THR A 180 11.93 -0.37 -24.16
N TYR A 181 11.24 -1.49 -24.32
CA TYR A 181 11.89 -2.79 -24.50
C TYR A 181 11.84 -3.22 -25.97
N ILE A 182 13.00 -3.27 -26.62
CA ILE A 182 13.16 -3.68 -28.02
C ILE A 182 14.34 -4.66 -28.12
N ASP A 183 14.10 -5.83 -28.72
CA ASP A 183 15.13 -6.81 -29.07
C ASP A 183 16.09 -7.18 -27.92
N GLY A 184 15.57 -7.38 -26.72
CA GLY A 184 16.37 -7.76 -25.55
C GLY A 184 17.02 -6.59 -24.82
N ASN A 185 16.95 -5.37 -25.37
CA ASN A 185 17.52 -4.17 -24.77
C ASN A 185 16.44 -3.27 -24.18
N MET A 186 16.69 -2.79 -22.96
CA MET A 186 15.86 -1.77 -22.32
C MET A 186 16.48 -0.40 -22.57
N ASN A 187 15.79 0.43 -23.34
CA ASN A 187 16.13 1.83 -23.54
C ASN A 187 15.35 2.69 -22.54
N VAL A 188 16.07 3.51 -21.78
CA VAL A 188 15.47 4.38 -20.76
C VAL A 188 15.66 5.83 -21.18
N LYS A 189 14.54 6.52 -21.41
CA LYS A 189 14.51 7.94 -21.71
C LYS A 189 13.88 8.69 -20.53
N SER A 190 14.67 9.52 -19.85
CA SER A 190 14.14 10.46 -18.86
C SER A 190 13.61 11.71 -19.58
N PHE A 191 12.45 12.20 -19.15
CA PHE A 191 11.88 13.47 -19.65
C PHE A 191 12.19 14.65 -18.74
N SER A 192 12.73 14.41 -17.54
CA SER A 192 13.07 15.46 -16.58
C SER A 192 14.51 15.32 -16.09
N SER A 193 15.18 16.46 -15.94
CA SER A 193 16.50 16.62 -15.33
C SER A 193 16.43 17.05 -13.85
N SER A 194 15.26 17.52 -13.38
CA SER A 194 15.07 18.08 -12.03
C SER A 194 13.99 17.29 -11.28
N PRO A 195 14.34 16.18 -10.61
CA PRO A 195 13.38 15.33 -9.91
C PRO A 195 12.63 16.05 -8.79
N GLU A 196 13.26 17.04 -8.15
CA GLU A 196 12.70 17.82 -7.05
C GLU A 196 11.45 18.59 -7.50
N ASN A 197 11.50 19.20 -8.68
CA ASN A 197 10.41 20.02 -9.23
C ASN A 197 9.45 19.20 -10.11
N THR A 198 9.65 17.89 -10.21
CA THR A 198 8.81 17.01 -11.06
C THR A 198 8.23 15.87 -10.23
N ILE A 199 8.83 14.68 -10.27
CA ILE A 199 8.32 13.48 -9.59
C ILE A 199 8.17 13.66 -8.07
N TRP A 200 8.94 14.57 -7.45
CA TRP A 200 8.87 14.89 -6.02
C TRP A 200 8.23 16.24 -5.69
N ALA A 201 7.63 16.94 -6.67
CA ALA A 201 7.03 18.27 -6.45
C ALA A 201 5.97 18.27 -5.34
N THR A 202 5.07 17.28 -5.39
CA THR A 202 4.00 17.07 -4.38
C THR A 202 4.52 16.67 -2.99
N ARG A 203 5.84 16.51 -2.83
CA ARG A 203 6.56 16.19 -1.58
C ARG A 203 7.51 17.31 -1.16
N GLY A 204 7.31 18.52 -1.69
CA GLY A 204 8.20 19.66 -1.44
C GLY A 204 9.62 19.44 -1.97
N GLY A 205 9.75 18.65 -3.04
CA GLY A 205 11.03 18.31 -3.68
C GLY A 205 11.86 17.25 -2.98
N ALA A 206 11.40 16.72 -1.84
CA ALA A 206 12.16 15.72 -1.09
C ALA A 206 11.90 14.30 -1.62
N ARG A 207 12.96 13.66 -2.11
CA ARG A 207 12.96 12.22 -2.39
C ARG A 207 12.92 11.43 -1.07
N PRO A 208 11.98 10.47 -0.91
CA PRO A 208 11.97 9.63 0.29
C PRO A 208 13.21 8.76 0.41
N LEU A 209 13.56 8.42 1.65
CA LEU A 209 14.71 7.59 1.95
C LEU A 209 14.51 6.17 1.39
N SER A 210 15.60 5.54 0.94
CA SER A 210 15.56 4.14 0.49
C SER A 210 15.23 3.16 1.62
N THR A 211 15.45 3.57 2.86
CA THR A 211 15.06 2.84 4.06
C THR A 211 14.30 3.78 5.00
N PRO A 212 13.17 3.34 5.59
CA PRO A 212 12.44 4.12 6.59
C PRO A 212 13.33 4.46 7.80
N ARG A 213 13.02 5.56 8.50
CA ARG A 213 13.83 6.01 9.65
C ARG A 213 13.87 4.97 10.77
N CYS A 214 12.76 4.26 10.98
CA CYS A 214 12.65 3.18 11.96
C CYS A 214 12.85 1.79 11.35
N GLY A 215 13.41 1.69 10.13
CA GLY A 215 13.48 0.45 9.36
C GLY A 215 12.11 -0.03 8.86
N PHE A 216 12.10 -0.97 7.91
CA PHE A 216 10.85 -1.47 7.33
C PHE A 216 9.91 -2.16 8.34
N SER A 217 10.45 -2.71 9.43
CA SER A 217 9.66 -3.32 10.51
C SER A 217 9.16 -2.32 11.56
N GLY A 218 9.61 -1.06 11.49
CA GLY A 218 9.35 -0.05 12.52
C GLY A 218 10.08 -0.30 13.85
N GLN A 219 10.90 -1.36 13.95
CA GLN A 219 11.54 -1.77 15.20
C GLN A 219 12.96 -1.21 15.39
N SER A 220 13.53 -0.56 14.38
CA SER A 220 14.89 -0.02 14.47
C SER A 220 14.95 1.32 15.20
N CYS A 221 13.80 1.90 15.57
CA CYS A 221 13.77 3.10 16.40
C CYS A 221 14.04 2.77 17.87
N PRO A 222 14.80 3.62 18.59
CA PRO A 222 15.05 3.43 20.00
C PRO A 222 13.72 3.43 20.76
N LYS A 223 13.42 2.32 21.44
CA LYS A 223 12.22 2.19 22.28
C LYS A 223 12.36 3.03 23.55
N GLY A 224 11.24 3.56 24.04
CA GLY A 224 11.22 4.26 25.31
C GLY A 224 11.60 3.33 26.47
N PHE A 225 12.10 3.92 27.58
CA PHE A 225 12.52 3.16 28.76
C PHE A 225 11.43 2.18 29.25
N TRP A 226 10.19 2.65 29.37
CA TRP A 226 9.09 1.82 29.85
C TRP A 226 8.78 0.66 28.89
N GLU A 227 8.78 0.86 27.58
CA GLU A 227 8.54 -0.24 26.64
C GLU A 227 9.61 -1.34 26.71
N LEU A 228 10.87 -0.97 26.97
CA LEU A 228 11.96 -1.93 27.04
C LEU A 228 12.09 -2.57 28.43
N TYR A 229 11.82 -1.80 29.49
CA TYR A 229 12.15 -2.19 30.86
C TYR A 229 10.95 -2.50 31.77
N THR A 230 9.71 -2.36 31.30
CA THR A 230 8.52 -2.64 32.16
C THR A 230 8.57 -4.02 32.80
N VAL A 231 8.95 -5.06 32.05
CA VAL A 231 9.05 -6.42 32.59
C VAL A 231 10.12 -6.51 33.68
N TYR A 232 11.30 -5.92 33.47
CA TYR A 232 12.38 -5.91 34.45
C TYR A 232 12.01 -5.11 35.70
N VAL A 233 11.35 -3.96 35.55
CA VAL A 233 10.86 -3.15 36.67
C VAL A 233 9.81 -3.91 37.47
N ALA A 234 8.85 -4.57 36.81
CA ALA A 234 7.81 -5.37 37.46
C ALA A 234 8.41 -6.53 38.28
N VAL A 235 9.37 -7.27 37.71
CA VAL A 235 10.09 -8.35 38.41
C VAL A 235 10.86 -7.80 39.61
N GLY A 236 11.56 -6.67 39.45
CA GLY A 236 12.27 -6.02 40.55
C GLY A 236 11.36 -5.65 41.72
N VAL A 237 10.21 -5.04 41.42
CA VAL A 237 9.20 -4.69 42.43
C VAL A 237 8.65 -5.94 43.13
N ALA A 238 8.38 -7.02 42.39
CA ALA A 238 7.89 -8.27 42.97
C ALA A 238 8.90 -8.91 43.94
N ILE A 239 10.19 -8.92 43.60
CA ILE A 239 11.25 -9.43 44.47
C ILE A 239 11.35 -8.60 45.76
N VAL A 240 11.33 -7.27 45.64
CA VAL A 240 11.36 -6.37 46.82
C VAL A 240 10.14 -6.59 47.71
N ALA A 241 8.94 -6.73 47.13
CA ALA A 241 7.73 -7.01 47.89
C ALA A 241 7.81 -8.36 48.63
N LEU A 242 8.32 -9.41 47.99
CA LEU A 242 8.55 -10.71 48.63
C LEU A 242 9.53 -10.61 49.79
N LEU A 243 10.65 -9.89 49.62
CA LEU A 243 11.62 -9.67 50.69
C LEU A 243 10.97 -8.95 51.87
N ILE A 244 10.18 -7.90 51.63
CA ILE A 244 9.44 -7.19 52.69
C ILE A 244 8.48 -8.14 53.41
N ILE A 245 7.73 -8.97 52.69
CA ILE A 245 6.80 -9.94 53.29
C ILE A 245 7.55 -10.94 54.17
N THR A 246 8.71 -11.45 53.71
CA THR A 246 9.51 -12.39 54.52
C THR A 246 10.04 -11.75 55.80
N ILE A 247 10.49 -10.49 55.74
CA ILE A 247 10.96 -9.73 56.91
C ILE A 247 9.81 -9.52 57.90
N ILE A 248 8.62 -9.13 57.43
CA ILE A 248 7.43 -8.96 58.27
C ILE A 248 7.02 -10.29 58.92
N ALA A 249 6.97 -11.38 58.14
CA ALA A 249 6.63 -12.70 58.67
C ALA A 249 7.63 -13.15 59.75
N PHE A 250 8.93 -12.94 59.53
CA PHE A 250 9.98 -13.31 60.46
C PHE A 250 9.93 -12.49 61.76
N THR A 251 9.75 -11.17 61.64
CA THR A 251 9.58 -10.29 62.81
C THR A 251 8.34 -10.65 63.62
N VAL A 252 7.20 -10.91 62.97
CA VAL A 252 5.97 -11.40 63.65
C VAL A 252 6.22 -12.74 64.35
N HIS A 253 6.97 -13.66 63.73
CA HIS A 253 7.29 -14.95 64.32
C HIS A 253 8.16 -14.82 65.58
N ILE A 254 9.18 -13.95 65.54
CA ILE A 254 10.02 -13.64 66.71
C ILE A 254 9.19 -13.03 67.83
N ILE A 255 8.35 -12.03 67.54
CA ILE A 255 7.49 -11.39 68.55
C ILE A 255 6.56 -12.43 69.19
N ARG A 256 5.94 -13.31 68.40
CA ARG A 256 5.09 -14.40 68.92
C ARG A 256 5.85 -15.38 69.80
N ARG A 257 7.09 -15.72 69.42
CA ARG A 257 7.93 -16.61 70.21
C ARG A 257 8.28 -15.99 71.56
N ILE A 258 8.74 -14.74 71.56
CA ILE A 258 9.04 -13.98 72.78
C ILE A 258 7.79 -13.90 73.66
N TRP A 259 6.63 -13.55 73.11
CA TRP A 259 5.39 -13.44 73.87
C TRP A 259 4.97 -14.77 74.54
N LYS A 260 5.15 -15.91 73.85
CA LYS A 260 4.92 -17.23 74.45
C LYS A 260 5.85 -17.51 75.62
N GLU A 261 7.14 -17.16 75.50
CA GLU A 261 8.10 -17.32 76.60
C GLU A 261 7.71 -16.45 77.82
N TRP A 262 7.27 -15.21 77.61
CA TRP A 262 6.76 -14.36 78.70
C TRP A 262 5.50 -14.91 79.38
N VAL A 263 4.57 -15.49 78.63
CA VAL A 263 3.35 -16.11 79.18
C VAL A 263 3.70 -17.34 80.03
N VAL A 264 4.65 -18.18 79.59
CA VAL A 264 5.13 -19.34 80.37
C VAL A 264 5.82 -18.88 81.66
N VAL A 265 6.66 -17.84 81.61
CA VAL A 265 7.30 -17.27 82.81
C VAL A 265 6.28 -16.72 83.80
N GLN A 266 5.21 -16.07 83.33
CA GLN A 266 4.14 -15.59 84.22
C GLN A 266 3.32 -16.73 84.84
N MET A 267 3.05 -17.82 84.11
CA MET A 267 2.38 -18.99 84.68
C MET A 267 3.23 -19.68 85.76
N VAL A 268 4.54 -19.83 85.54
CA VAL A 268 5.47 -20.39 86.53
C VAL A 268 5.53 -19.52 87.79
N ARG A 269 5.47 -18.19 87.65
CA ARG A 269 5.45 -17.25 88.78
C ARG A 269 4.14 -17.28 89.59
N GLN A 270 3.00 -17.57 88.95
CA GLN A 270 1.71 -17.73 89.64
C GLN A 270 1.53 -19.12 90.29
N SER A 271 2.19 -20.17 89.80
CA SER A 271 2.08 -21.52 90.37
C SER A 271 2.85 -21.76 91.69
N GLY A 272 3.60 -20.78 92.22
CA GLY A 272 4.09 -20.85 93.60
C GLY A 272 5.02 -22.02 93.93
N ILE A 273 5.79 -22.55 92.98
CA ILE A 273 6.81 -23.58 93.23
C ILE A 273 8.18 -23.03 92.82
N ILE A 274 8.70 -22.03 93.54
CA ILE A 274 10.12 -21.96 93.96
C ILE A 274 10.14 -21.11 95.24
N ASN A 275 10.27 -21.77 96.38
CA ASN A 275 10.75 -21.17 97.63
C ASN A 275 12.22 -21.55 97.72
N VAL A 276 13.13 -20.60 97.46
CA VAL A 276 14.54 -20.74 97.86
C VAL A 276 14.99 -19.42 98.46
N THR A 277 14.59 -19.22 99.71
CA THR A 277 15.41 -18.48 100.66
C THR A 277 16.56 -19.40 101.10
N GLY A 278 17.79 -18.99 100.79
CA GLY A 278 18.97 -19.28 101.60
C GLY A 278 19.83 -20.47 101.18
N LEU A 279 20.89 -20.18 100.43
CA LEU A 279 22.24 -20.57 100.85
C LEU A 279 23.20 -19.48 100.39
N GLY A 280 23.86 -18.82 101.34
CA GLY A 280 24.89 -17.84 101.05
C GLY A 280 26.22 -18.46 100.66
N VAL A 281 27.16 -17.54 100.45
CA VAL A 281 28.62 -17.67 100.49
C VAL A 281 29.31 -18.18 99.21
N LEU A 282 30.00 -17.30 98.46
CA LEU A 282 31.47 -17.09 98.46
C LEU A 282 31.96 -16.38 97.17
N PHE A 283 32.63 -15.22 97.36
CA PHE A 283 33.81 -14.64 96.66
C PHE A 283 33.85 -14.57 95.11
N ALA A 284 33.93 -13.37 94.50
CA ALA A 284 35.08 -12.45 94.37
C ALA A 284 36.18 -12.96 93.40
N PHE A 285 36.18 -12.47 92.17
CA PHE A 285 37.22 -11.67 91.48
C PHE A 285 36.70 -11.26 90.09
#